data_AF-A0A3A8LL33-F1
#
_entry.id   AF-A0A3A8LL33-F1
#
_cell.length_a   1.000
_cell.length_b   1.000
_cell.length_c   1.000
_cell.angle_alpha   90.00
_cell.angle_beta   90.00
_cell.angle_gamma   90.00
#
_symmetry.space_group_name_H-M   'P 1'
#
loop_
_entity.id
_entity.type
_entity.pdbx_description
1 polymer ?
#
loop_
_entity_poly.entity_id
_entity_poly.type
_entity_poly.pdbx_seq_one_letter_code
_entity_poly.pdbx_strand_id
1 'polypeptide(L)'
;MSDVSTGSARPPSPFKYLRIPLLLAVGVMTMGSGLGNPGCGSSGVPDCEENCNIQGTYPLVFQDSSALQTGCADLGLTLPTELIIQREGNSGYITGQLLGQPLYGSLYESTNTSLQLSTETFAPDGTGYALIVSGRFSEEARTDTQPLTFSGEFQIFSRDTAEKCKVDRLFTSTRQ
;
A
#
# COMPACT_ATOMS: atom_id res chain seq x y z
N MET A 1 71.20 -39.68 46.30
CA MET A 1 71.88 -38.39 46.56
C MET A 1 71.03 -37.34 45.89
N SER A 2 70.09 -36.78 46.66
CA SER A 2 70.25 -35.48 47.35
C SER A 2 69.98 -34.35 46.35
N ASP A 3 68.75 -33.83 46.37
CA ASP A 3 68.37 -32.58 47.05
C ASP A 3 68.53 -31.40 46.07
N VAL A 4 67.44 -30.82 45.55
CA VAL A 4 66.54 -29.84 46.21
C VAL A 4 67.36 -28.61 46.58
N SER A 5 67.12 -27.45 45.96
CA SER A 5 66.28 -26.35 46.48
C SER A 5 66.98 -25.06 46.07
N THR A 6 66.41 -23.88 45.94
CA THR A 6 65.04 -23.34 45.93
C THR A 6 65.23 -21.89 45.51
N GLY A 7 64.30 -21.35 44.73
CA GLY A 7 63.44 -20.31 45.31
C GLY A 7 63.92 -18.93 44.85
N SER A 8 63.14 -17.88 44.86
CA SER A 8 61.79 -17.66 45.33
C SER A 8 61.49 -16.23 44.86
N ALA A 9 60.30 -15.93 44.32
CA ALA A 9 59.35 -15.01 44.95
C ALA A 9 58.42 -14.53 43.81
N ARG A 10 57.12 -14.31 43.97
CA ARG A 10 56.25 -14.30 45.16
C ARG A 10 54.78 -14.45 44.71
N PRO A 11 53.88 -14.81 45.63
CA PRO A 11 52.46 -15.15 45.43
C PRO A 11 51.56 -13.94 45.82
N PRO A 12 50.27 -14.06 46.21
CA PRO A 12 49.25 -15.11 46.03
C PRO A 12 47.91 -14.59 45.44
N SER A 13 47.00 -15.54 45.27
CA SER A 13 45.59 -15.45 44.83
C SER A 13 44.67 -14.61 45.74
N PRO A 14 43.39 -14.42 45.33
CA PRO A 14 42.35 -15.32 45.86
C PRO A 14 41.15 -15.62 44.94
N PHE A 15 40.76 -16.90 44.92
CA PHE A 15 39.41 -17.48 44.88
C PHE A 15 38.24 -16.79 44.12
N LYS A 16 37.48 -17.58 43.34
CA LYS A 16 36.21 -18.22 43.83
C LYS A 16 35.54 -19.08 42.76
N TYR A 17 35.15 -20.28 43.19
CA TYR A 17 34.37 -21.30 42.49
C TYR A 17 33.03 -20.77 41.97
N LEU A 18 32.73 -20.97 40.67
CA LEU A 18 31.37 -20.83 40.14
C LEU A 18 30.72 -22.21 40.06
N ARG A 19 29.76 -22.46 40.96
CA ARG A 19 28.87 -23.63 40.93
C ARG A 19 27.77 -23.35 39.90
N ILE A 20 27.65 -24.21 38.89
CA ILE A 20 26.59 -24.16 37.88
C ILE A 20 25.46 -25.11 38.35
N PRO A 21 24.25 -24.61 38.67
CA PRO A 21 23.10 -25.47 38.85
C PRO A 21 22.49 -25.83 37.49
N LEU A 22 22.52 -27.12 37.18
CA LEU A 22 21.80 -27.73 36.06
C LEU A 22 20.32 -27.82 36.46
N LEU A 23 19.44 -27.09 35.77
CA LEU A 23 17.98 -27.24 35.91
C LEU A 23 17.40 -27.76 34.60
N LEU A 24 16.67 -28.87 34.75
CA LEU A 24 16.03 -29.66 33.72
C LEU A 24 14.99 -28.88 32.92
N ALA A 25 14.94 -29.20 31.62
CA ALA A 25 13.85 -28.92 30.71
C ALA A 25 12.60 -29.75 31.02
N VAL A 26 11.41 -29.14 30.99
CA VAL A 26 10.15 -29.66 30.41
C VAL A 26 9.20 -28.46 30.22
N GLY A 27 8.56 -28.30 29.04
CA GLY A 27 7.35 -27.46 28.96
C GLY A 27 7.01 -26.80 27.62
N VAL A 28 6.70 -27.61 26.61
CA VAL A 28 5.70 -27.44 25.53
C VAL A 28 5.23 -26.02 25.17
N MET A 29 5.56 -25.63 23.92
CA MET A 29 4.78 -24.85 22.94
C MET A 29 3.59 -24.02 23.46
N THR A 30 3.76 -22.70 23.50
CA THR A 30 2.79 -21.81 22.86
C THR A 30 3.58 -20.77 22.07
N MET A 31 3.57 -20.91 20.74
CA MET A 31 3.97 -19.83 19.84
C MET A 31 2.93 -18.72 20.04
N GLY A 32 3.23 -17.77 20.90
CA GLY A 32 2.51 -16.51 20.96
C GLY A 32 2.90 -15.68 19.74
N SER A 33 2.29 -15.97 18.59
CA SER A 33 2.23 -15.04 17.47
C SER A 33 1.34 -13.88 17.92
N GLY A 34 1.97 -12.82 18.43
CA GLY A 34 1.27 -11.67 18.95
C GLY A 34 2.10 -10.43 18.79
N LEU A 35 1.72 -9.63 17.79
CA LEU A 35 1.98 -8.20 17.63
C LEU A 35 3.34 -7.83 17.00
N GLY A 36 3.40 -7.95 15.67
CA GLY A 36 4.47 -7.41 14.85
C GLY A 36 4.02 -7.17 13.41
N ASN A 37 3.31 -6.06 13.18
CA ASN A 37 3.10 -5.36 11.91
C ASN A 37 2.35 -6.11 10.77
N PRO A 38 1.10 -5.75 10.43
CA PRO A 38 0.48 -6.18 9.17
C PRO A 38 1.01 -5.30 8.02
N GLY A 39 2.34 -5.18 7.90
CA GLY A 39 2.98 -4.62 6.73
C GLY A 39 3.34 -5.78 5.82
N CYS A 40 2.56 -5.98 4.76
CA CYS A 40 2.65 -7.08 3.81
C CYS A 40 3.92 -7.03 2.92
N GLY A 41 5.11 -6.95 3.52
CA GLY A 41 6.36 -6.73 2.83
C GLY A 41 6.69 -7.73 1.71
N SER A 42 6.51 -7.32 0.45
CA SER A 42 7.25 -7.80 -0.72
C SER A 42 7.03 -6.85 -1.90
N SER A 43 8.08 -6.60 -2.67
CA SER A 43 8.12 -5.72 -3.86
C SER A 43 7.31 -6.25 -5.07
N GLY A 44 6.26 -7.02 -4.83
CA GLY A 44 5.31 -7.54 -5.81
C GLY A 44 3.90 -7.00 -5.53
N VAL A 45 2.95 -7.36 -6.39
CA VAL A 45 1.52 -7.15 -6.07
C VAL A 45 1.25 -7.91 -4.76
N PRO A 46 0.80 -7.25 -3.70
CA PRO A 46 0.71 -7.88 -2.39
C PRO A 46 -0.38 -8.96 -2.36
N ASP A 47 -0.10 -10.07 -1.69
CA ASP A 47 -1.14 -11.04 -1.33
C ASP A 47 -2.01 -10.40 -0.23
N CYS A 48 -3.19 -9.97 -0.64
CA CYS A 48 -4.16 -9.24 0.17
C CYS A 48 -5.06 -10.22 0.94
N GLU A 49 -4.43 -11.14 1.70
CA GLU A 49 -5.13 -12.12 2.55
C GLU A 49 -5.86 -11.42 3.71
N GLU A 50 -5.26 -10.38 4.30
CA GLU A 50 -5.83 -9.57 5.39
C GLU A 50 -5.46 -8.08 5.20
N ASN A 51 -6.37 -7.15 5.55
CA ASN A 51 -6.12 -5.68 5.59
C ASN A 51 -6.06 -4.90 4.25
N CYS A 52 -6.55 -5.47 3.14
CA CYS A 52 -6.80 -4.75 1.89
C CYS A 52 -8.30 -4.52 1.63
N ASN A 53 -9.05 -4.11 2.64
CA ASN A 53 -10.49 -3.90 2.54
C ASN A 53 -10.82 -2.51 1.99
N ILE A 54 -10.22 -2.13 0.85
CA ILE A 54 -10.40 -0.80 0.24
C ILE A 54 -11.62 -0.71 -0.69
N GLN A 55 -12.33 -1.82 -0.90
CA GLN A 55 -13.54 -1.84 -1.71
C GLN A 55 -14.59 -0.86 -1.17
N GLY A 56 -15.37 -0.26 -2.07
CA GLY A 56 -16.42 0.69 -1.74
C GLY A 56 -16.62 1.76 -2.80
N THR A 57 -17.54 2.68 -2.50
CA THR A 57 -17.82 3.86 -3.34
C THR A 57 -17.14 5.09 -2.74
N TYR A 58 -16.45 5.83 -3.59
CA TYR A 58 -15.60 6.95 -3.25
C TYR A 58 -16.07 8.21 -4.01
N PRO A 59 -16.94 9.04 -3.41
CA PRO A 59 -17.35 10.32 -4.01
C PRO A 59 -16.14 11.25 -4.14
N LEU A 60 -15.88 11.70 -5.37
CA LEU A 60 -14.71 12.50 -5.68
C LEU A 60 -15.00 13.98 -5.45
N VAL A 61 -14.19 14.61 -4.59
CA VAL A 61 -14.20 16.06 -4.37
C VAL A 61 -12.89 16.63 -4.91
N PHE A 62 -12.96 17.31 -6.05
CA PHE A 62 -11.80 17.95 -6.67
C PHE A 62 -11.47 19.28 -6.00
N GLN A 63 -10.18 19.57 -5.87
CA GLN A 63 -9.70 20.88 -5.40
C GLN A 63 -10.03 21.98 -6.43
N ASP A 64 -9.97 21.64 -7.71
CA ASP A 64 -10.41 22.49 -8.82
C ASP A 64 -11.58 21.82 -9.55
N SER A 65 -12.77 22.38 -9.37
CA SER A 65 -14.02 21.93 -9.99
C SER A 65 -14.38 22.71 -11.25
N SER A 66 -13.45 23.50 -11.81
CA SER A 66 -13.66 24.16 -13.10
C SER A 66 -14.08 23.15 -14.17
N ALA A 67 -14.95 23.57 -15.08
CA ALA A 67 -15.32 22.77 -16.23
C ALA A 67 -14.06 22.37 -17.02
N LEU A 68 -14.08 21.15 -17.60
CA LEU A 68 -12.98 20.69 -18.43
C LEU A 68 -12.80 21.61 -19.64
N GLN A 69 -11.55 21.68 -20.13
CA GLN A 69 -11.22 22.45 -21.33
C GLN A 69 -12.04 21.93 -22.53
N THR A 70 -12.30 22.81 -23.50
CA THR A 70 -13.16 22.51 -24.66
C THR A 70 -12.75 21.22 -25.37
N GLY A 71 -11.46 20.96 -25.56
CA GLY A 71 -11.00 19.74 -26.21
C GLY A 71 -11.32 18.44 -25.45
N CYS A 72 -11.52 18.48 -24.13
CA CYS A 72 -12.04 17.34 -23.37
C CYS A 72 -13.57 17.23 -23.49
N ALA A 73 -14.28 18.37 -23.47
CA ALA A 73 -15.73 18.40 -23.62
C ALA A 73 -16.17 17.92 -25.01
N ASP A 74 -15.40 18.23 -26.05
CA ASP A 74 -15.62 17.75 -27.43
C ASP A 74 -15.49 16.23 -27.54
N LEU A 75 -14.68 15.60 -26.67
CA LEU A 75 -14.57 14.15 -26.52
C LEU A 75 -15.70 13.54 -25.68
N GLY A 76 -16.65 14.36 -25.21
CA GLY A 76 -17.74 13.94 -24.33
C GLY A 76 -17.31 13.66 -22.88
N LEU A 77 -16.15 14.15 -22.47
CA LEU A 77 -15.60 13.91 -21.12
C LEU A 77 -16.08 14.97 -20.13
N THR A 78 -16.27 14.53 -18.89
CA THR A 78 -16.64 15.39 -17.75
C THR A 78 -15.84 14.98 -16.51
N LEU A 79 -15.82 15.84 -15.48
CA LEU A 79 -15.22 15.46 -14.20
C LEU A 79 -16.08 14.35 -13.56
N PRO A 80 -15.47 13.21 -13.16
CA PRO A 80 -16.20 12.13 -12.51
C PRO A 80 -16.65 12.51 -11.10
N THR A 81 -17.80 12.03 -10.68
CA THR A 81 -18.32 12.31 -9.33
C THR A 81 -18.05 11.21 -8.32
N GLU A 82 -17.76 10.00 -8.80
CA GLU A 82 -17.56 8.82 -7.96
C GLU A 82 -16.57 7.86 -8.60
N LEU A 83 -15.78 7.21 -7.75
CA LEU A 83 -14.94 6.06 -8.08
C LEU A 83 -15.49 4.85 -7.32
N ILE A 84 -15.84 3.79 -8.03
CA ILE A 84 -16.22 2.52 -7.39
C ILE A 84 -15.00 1.61 -7.43
N ILE A 85 -14.58 1.08 -6.28
CA ILE A 85 -13.44 0.17 -6.17
C ILE A 85 -13.95 -1.22 -5.82
N GLN A 86 -13.52 -2.21 -6.59
CA GLN A 86 -13.79 -3.62 -6.39
C GLN A 86 -12.48 -4.40 -6.32
N ARG A 87 -12.47 -5.44 -5.48
CA ARG A 87 -11.31 -6.32 -5.31
C ARG A 87 -11.54 -7.63 -6.04
N GLU A 88 -10.50 -8.13 -6.72
CA GLU A 88 -10.53 -9.44 -7.35
C GLU A 88 -9.89 -10.49 -6.42
N GLY A 89 -10.75 -11.24 -5.70
CA GLY A 89 -10.32 -12.30 -4.80
C GLY A 89 -9.45 -11.80 -3.64
N ASN A 90 -8.33 -12.47 -3.38
CA ASN A 90 -7.33 -12.09 -2.37
C ASN A 90 -6.08 -11.48 -3.00
N SER A 91 -6.12 -11.11 -4.28
CA SER A 91 -4.97 -10.52 -4.95
C SER A 91 -4.89 -9.01 -4.70
N GLY A 92 -3.70 -8.44 -4.79
CA GLY A 92 -3.50 -6.99 -4.85
C GLY A 92 -3.95 -6.36 -6.18
N TYR A 93 -4.58 -7.12 -7.09
CA TYR A 93 -5.23 -6.57 -8.28
C TYR A 93 -6.59 -5.97 -7.93
N ILE A 94 -6.79 -4.74 -8.39
CA ILE A 94 -7.97 -3.95 -8.09
C ILE A 94 -8.59 -3.51 -9.40
N THR A 95 -9.91 -3.60 -9.46
CA THR A 95 -10.71 -2.99 -10.49
C THR A 95 -11.39 -1.74 -9.95
N GLY A 96 -11.49 -0.73 -10.80
CA GLY A 96 -12.23 0.48 -10.54
C GLY A 96 -13.32 0.69 -11.59
N GLN A 97 -14.29 1.54 -11.29
CA GLN A 97 -15.19 2.08 -12.29
C GLN A 97 -15.24 3.61 -12.16
N LEU A 98 -15.05 4.29 -13.28
CA LEU A 98 -15.05 5.76 -13.38
C LEU A 98 -15.64 6.16 -14.73
N LEU A 99 -16.61 7.07 -14.75
CA LEU A 99 -17.32 7.47 -15.98
C LEU A 99 -17.89 6.27 -16.77
N GLY A 100 -18.31 5.22 -16.06
CA GLY A 100 -18.77 3.96 -16.66
C GLY A 100 -17.68 3.08 -17.29
N GLN A 101 -16.42 3.53 -17.31
CA GLN A 101 -15.29 2.75 -17.81
C GLN A 101 -14.67 1.91 -16.68
N PRO A 102 -14.32 0.64 -16.94
CA PRO A 102 -13.55 -0.14 -16.00
C PRO A 102 -12.08 0.33 -16.01
N LEU A 103 -11.49 0.45 -14.83
CA LEU A 103 -10.09 0.71 -14.60
C LEU A 103 -9.46 -0.50 -13.97
N TYR A 104 -8.17 -0.70 -14.25
CA TYR A 104 -7.40 -1.82 -13.76
C TYR A 104 -6.11 -1.31 -13.14
N GLY A 105 -5.65 -2.00 -12.11
CA GLY A 105 -4.36 -1.72 -11.54
C GLY A 105 -4.11 -2.52 -10.28
N SER A 106 -3.28 -1.95 -9.42
CA SER A 106 -2.72 -2.69 -8.28
C SER A 106 -2.63 -1.81 -7.05
N LEU A 107 -2.68 -2.47 -5.90
CA LEU A 107 -2.24 -1.90 -4.64
C LEU A 107 -0.72 -1.98 -4.55
N TYR A 108 -0.10 -0.92 -4.06
CA TYR A 108 1.30 -0.90 -3.69
C TYR A 108 1.44 -0.53 -2.24
N GLU A 109 2.30 -1.27 -1.56
CA GLU A 109 2.62 -1.00 -0.18
C GLU A 109 3.58 0.16 -0.04
N SER A 110 3.13 1.12 0.76
CA SER A 110 3.99 2.10 1.38
C SER A 110 3.53 2.25 2.84
N THR A 111 4.05 3.24 3.57
CA THR A 111 3.55 3.58 4.91
C THR A 111 2.03 3.75 4.96
N ASN A 112 1.40 4.11 3.83
CA ASN A 112 -0.04 3.97 3.58
C ASN A 112 -0.27 3.14 2.30
N THR A 113 -1.39 2.41 2.21
CA THR A 113 -1.79 1.71 0.98
C THR A 113 -1.93 2.73 -0.16
N SER A 114 -1.20 2.51 -1.24
CA SER A 114 -1.28 3.35 -2.45
C SER A 114 -1.96 2.58 -3.58
N LEU A 115 -2.73 3.29 -4.38
CA LEU A 115 -3.53 2.73 -5.46
C LEU A 115 -3.20 3.47 -6.73
N GLN A 116 -3.01 2.72 -7.82
CA GLN A 116 -3.00 3.26 -9.16
C GLN A 116 -3.95 2.43 -10.02
N LEU A 117 -4.87 3.11 -10.68
CA LEU A 117 -5.86 2.55 -11.59
C LEU A 117 -5.76 3.27 -12.92
N SER A 118 -5.82 2.53 -14.01
CA SER A 118 -5.81 3.13 -15.34
C SER A 118 -6.65 2.35 -16.33
N THR A 119 -7.06 3.04 -17.39
CA THR A 119 -7.67 2.43 -18.56
C THR A 119 -7.34 3.26 -19.80
N GLU A 120 -7.32 2.58 -20.95
CA GLU A 120 -7.23 3.21 -22.26
C GLU A 120 -8.48 2.86 -23.05
N THR A 121 -9.13 3.86 -23.62
CA THR A 121 -10.40 3.68 -24.34
C THR A 121 -10.55 4.75 -25.43
N PHE A 122 -11.71 4.77 -26.07
CA PHE A 122 -11.99 5.64 -27.21
C PHE A 122 -13.22 6.51 -26.95
N ALA A 123 -13.14 7.76 -27.38
CA ALA A 123 -14.29 8.65 -27.45
C ALA A 123 -15.20 8.26 -28.63
N PRO A 124 -16.45 8.75 -28.68
CA PRO A 124 -17.38 8.41 -29.77
C PRO A 124 -16.88 8.79 -31.18
N ASP A 125 -15.99 9.77 -31.28
CA ASP A 125 -15.36 10.20 -32.53
C ASP A 125 -14.16 9.32 -32.96
N GLY A 126 -13.82 8.30 -32.17
CA GLY A 126 -12.69 7.40 -32.39
C GLY A 126 -11.36 7.90 -31.81
N THR A 127 -11.33 9.06 -31.14
CA THR A 127 -10.11 9.56 -30.51
C THR A 127 -9.77 8.72 -29.27
N GLY A 128 -8.57 8.13 -29.24
CA GLY A 128 -8.08 7.39 -28.08
C GLY A 128 -7.72 8.32 -26.92
N TYR A 129 -8.05 7.93 -25.70
CA TYR A 129 -7.65 8.63 -24.49
C TYR A 129 -7.38 7.64 -23.35
N ALA A 130 -6.65 8.11 -22.34
CA ALA A 130 -6.39 7.36 -21.13
C ALA A 130 -6.95 8.10 -19.91
N LEU A 131 -7.43 7.31 -18.96
CA LEU A 131 -7.81 7.77 -17.63
C LEU A 131 -6.85 7.14 -16.63
N ILE A 132 -6.31 7.96 -15.73
CA ILE A 132 -5.48 7.48 -14.62
C ILE A 132 -6.02 8.08 -13.33
N VAL A 133 -6.17 7.24 -12.32
CA VAL A 133 -6.40 7.63 -10.95
C VAL A 133 -5.26 7.06 -10.12
N SER A 134 -4.57 7.90 -9.36
CA SER A 134 -3.55 7.45 -8.43
C SER A 134 -3.66 8.17 -7.11
N GLY A 135 -3.25 7.54 -6.02
CA GLY A 135 -3.36 8.17 -4.71
C GLY A 135 -2.97 7.26 -3.55
N ARG A 136 -3.31 7.73 -2.35
CA ARG A 136 -3.04 7.03 -1.10
C ARG A 136 -4.24 7.09 -0.16
N PHE A 137 -4.43 6.03 0.59
CA PHE A 137 -5.39 5.99 1.68
C PHE A 137 -4.82 6.68 2.94
N SER A 138 -5.69 7.19 3.79
CA SER A 138 -5.32 7.83 5.07
C SER A 138 -4.68 6.86 6.06
N GLU A 139 -5.04 5.59 5.97
CA GLU A 139 -4.61 4.49 6.82
C GLU A 139 -4.82 3.15 6.11
N GLU A 140 -4.35 2.07 6.73
CA GLU A 140 -4.58 0.70 6.25
C GLU A 140 -6.05 0.29 6.40
N ALA A 141 -6.59 -0.34 5.36
CA ALA A 141 -7.99 -0.73 5.28
C ALA A 141 -8.25 -2.07 5.97
N ARG A 142 -8.42 -2.04 7.29
CA ARG A 142 -8.56 -3.25 8.12
C ARG A 142 -9.92 -3.90 8.00
N THR A 143 -10.98 -3.11 7.84
CA THR A 143 -12.36 -3.61 7.66
C THR A 143 -13.04 -3.00 6.44
N ASP A 144 -14.12 -3.62 5.99
CA ASP A 144 -14.97 -3.18 4.88
C ASP A 144 -15.82 -1.94 5.19
N THR A 145 -15.94 -1.56 6.47
CA THR A 145 -16.81 -0.50 6.97
C THR A 145 -16.06 0.66 7.63
N GLN A 146 -14.75 0.52 7.85
CA GLN A 146 -13.90 1.59 8.39
C GLN A 146 -13.99 2.87 7.55
N PRO A 147 -14.13 4.07 8.14
CA PRO A 147 -13.99 5.29 7.36
C PRO A 147 -12.59 5.35 6.74
N LEU A 148 -12.51 5.48 5.41
CA LEU A 148 -11.23 5.59 4.69
C LEU A 148 -11.26 6.82 3.82
N THR A 149 -10.24 7.66 3.95
CA THR A 149 -10.04 8.80 3.05
C THR A 149 -9.03 8.43 1.99
N PHE A 150 -9.38 8.63 0.73
CA PHE A 150 -8.51 8.44 -0.41
C PHE A 150 -8.18 9.81 -1.01
N SER A 151 -6.90 10.17 -1.06
CA SER A 151 -6.45 11.44 -1.64
C SER A 151 -5.48 11.16 -2.78
N GLY A 152 -5.65 11.86 -3.89
CA GLY A 152 -4.94 11.50 -5.11
C GLY A 152 -5.06 12.48 -6.25
N GLU A 153 -4.62 12.01 -7.40
CA GLU A 153 -4.58 12.72 -8.67
C GLU A 153 -5.44 11.97 -9.69
N PHE A 154 -6.25 12.72 -10.42
CA PHE A 154 -7.02 12.27 -11.56
C PHE A 154 -6.44 12.90 -12.82
N GLN A 155 -6.10 12.06 -13.78
CA GLN A 155 -5.51 12.49 -15.04
C GLN A 155 -6.30 11.97 -16.23
N ILE A 156 -6.46 12.84 -17.21
CA ILE A 156 -6.95 12.50 -18.55
C ILE A 156 -5.91 12.98 -19.55
N PHE A 157 -5.56 12.14 -20.51
CA PHE A 157 -4.78 12.57 -21.67
C PHE A 157 -5.32 11.92 -22.94
N SER A 158 -5.56 12.74 -23.97
CA SER A 158 -5.82 12.23 -25.31
C SER A 158 -4.51 11.71 -25.92
N ARG A 159 -4.63 10.67 -26.76
CA ARG A 159 -3.51 10.05 -27.48
C ARG A 159 -3.37 10.54 -28.91
N ASP A 160 -4.04 11.63 -29.25
CA ASP A 160 -3.87 12.28 -30.54
C ASP A 160 -2.63 13.18 -30.55
N THR A 161 -2.07 13.41 -31.73
CA THR A 161 -0.88 14.26 -31.90
C THR A 161 -1.08 15.71 -31.48
N ALA A 162 -2.34 16.14 -31.36
CA ALA A 162 -2.72 17.47 -30.94
C ALA A 162 -2.88 17.61 -29.40
N GLU A 163 -2.83 16.51 -28.64
CA GLU A 163 -3.10 16.48 -27.19
C GLU A 163 -4.36 17.31 -26.81
N LYS A 164 -5.45 17.14 -27.57
CA LYS A 164 -6.68 17.94 -27.43
C LYS A 164 -7.21 18.01 -26.00
N CYS A 165 -7.01 16.95 -25.22
CA CYS A 165 -7.45 16.89 -23.84
C CYS A 165 -6.29 16.54 -22.91
N LYS A 166 -6.00 17.42 -21.96
CA LYS A 166 -5.08 17.18 -20.86
C LYS A 166 -5.66 17.71 -19.57
N VAL A 167 -5.93 16.82 -18.63
CA VAL A 167 -6.49 17.12 -17.32
C VAL A 167 -5.55 16.54 -16.28
N ASP A 168 -5.27 17.35 -15.27
CA ASP A 168 -4.60 16.91 -14.05
C ASP A 168 -5.30 17.63 -12.89
N ARG A 169 -5.87 16.85 -11.96
CA ARG A 169 -6.68 17.36 -10.86
C ARG A 169 -6.44 16.57 -9.59
N LEU A 170 -6.17 17.29 -8.51
CA LEU A 170 -6.14 16.73 -7.17
C LEU A 170 -7.56 16.53 -6.65
N PHE A 171 -7.78 15.43 -5.97
CA PHE A 171 -9.05 15.13 -5.31
C PHE A 171 -8.85 14.52 -3.93
N THR A 172 -9.93 14.60 -3.15
CA THR A 172 -10.13 13.85 -1.92
C THR A 172 -11.45 13.12 -1.98
N SER A 173 -11.53 11.94 -1.37
CA SER A 173 -12.75 11.16 -1.26
C SER A 173 -12.81 10.46 0.08
N THR A 174 -14.01 10.24 0.60
CA THR A 174 -14.25 9.42 1.79
C THR A 174 -15.16 8.26 1.43
N ARG A 175 -14.80 7.04 1.84
CA ARG A 175 -15.62 5.85 1.59
C ARG A 175 -17.04 6.02 2.14
N GLN A 176 -18.03 5.66 1.34
CA GLN A 176 -19.45 5.53 1.74
C GLN A 176 -19.78 4.13 2.22
#